data_AF-A0A416HG17-F1
#
_entry.id   AF-A0A416HG17-F1
#
_cell.length_a   1.000
_cell.length_b   1.000
_cell.length_c   1.000
_cell.angle_alpha   90.00
_cell.angle_beta   90.00
_cell.angle_gamma   90.00
#
_symmetry.space_group_name_H-M   'P 1'
#
loop_
_entity.id
_entity.type
_entity.pdbx_description
1 polymer ?
#
loop_
_entity_poly.entity_id
_entity_poly.type
_entity_poly.pdbx_seq_one_letter_code
_entity_poly.pdbx_strand_id
1 'polypeptide(L)'
;MIIAEYNEKPVPLPISDEELIQLAQEEDSAFFFFTVHSELLYADINGLDLKKKLPVFMMLQEMNLLAYLFEQFDQRQMAEFQEAYPSLLPMRGGEMINYALAICPEAAGVPGKGLLPQYTGQNLFDLMEYKRFQDRRNQHPAFQLVKFYVPIHTSLHCPDGSERKLTGKEAAAFQQQLSYKIVESGCSRHGFDWESSQFVAQLPVCKQEGFLSERPDVEVRNGELWGVIIAEVTYPLDETEIETLKEHFNADILYDRRRFPFDTRVAEGTLHVKFTKCTEVCQQAQGELVLTEPEMFHLQAPHCARHVLNVTGFEPDFSSEWSYQKTNPIWLELSNDRKTIRIPLPTNEGTLLEGKRRIGVKPGMAFDSKLKVPCIGYLNNHRLTAAELQVPVLNQLEEELRNMTQKSRIALEDMCMHIDYVFQLDLRLVNQTLTEARIQERDGEERKQEFFGGMNLGM
;
A
#
# COMPACT_ATOMS: atom_id res chain seq x y z
N MET A 1 16.72 14.59 15.98
CA MET A 1 17.63 13.60 15.36
C MET A 1 17.22 12.21 15.76
N ILE A 2 16.98 11.36 14.78
CA ILE A 2 16.79 9.92 14.96
C ILE A 2 17.97 9.21 14.29
N ILE A 3 18.51 8.16 14.90
CA ILE A 3 19.56 7.31 14.31
C ILE A 3 19.10 5.87 14.40
N ALA A 4 19.06 5.20 13.25
CA ALA A 4 18.72 3.79 13.12
C ALA A 4 19.95 2.96 12.74
N GLU A 5 19.95 1.67 13.06
CA GLU A 5 20.94 0.73 12.54
C GLU A 5 20.46 0.11 11.23
N TYR A 6 21.28 0.19 10.18
CA TYR A 6 21.07 -0.49 8.92
C TYR A 6 22.37 -1.16 8.49
N ASN A 7 22.35 -2.48 8.28
CA ASN A 7 23.54 -3.28 7.96
C ASN A 7 24.74 -2.96 8.86
N GLU A 8 24.54 -2.99 10.19
CA GLU A 8 25.58 -2.70 11.20
C GLU A 8 26.14 -1.25 11.15
N LYS A 9 25.53 -0.36 10.36
CA LYS A 9 25.91 1.06 10.28
C LYS A 9 24.84 1.96 10.90
N PRO A 10 25.25 2.99 11.66
CA PRO A 10 24.33 4.03 12.12
C PRO A 10 23.95 4.95 10.96
N VAL A 11 22.64 5.10 10.71
CA VAL A 11 22.07 5.97 9.69
C VAL A 11 21.29 7.09 10.37
N PRO A 12 21.73 8.36 10.25
CA PRO A 12 20.95 9.50 10.75
C PRO A 12 19.72 9.72 9.88
N LEU A 13 18.58 10.03 10.49
CA LEU A 13 17.30 10.27 9.83
C LEU A 13 16.79 11.70 10.14
N PRO A 14 16.03 12.33 9.22
CA PRO A 14 15.55 11.75 7.96
C PRO A 14 16.62 11.70 6.86
N ILE A 15 16.42 10.79 5.90
CA ILE A 15 17.22 10.66 4.67
C ILE A 15 16.32 10.74 3.45
N SER A 16 16.87 11.28 2.37
CA SER A 16 16.23 11.32 1.05
C SER A 16 16.24 9.96 0.36
N ASP A 17 15.43 9.81 -0.68
CA ASP A 17 15.41 8.60 -1.50
C ASP A 17 16.77 8.39 -2.22
N GLU A 18 17.43 9.47 -2.66
CA GLU A 18 18.75 9.41 -3.29
C GLU A 18 19.83 8.86 -2.33
N GLU A 19 19.86 9.35 -1.09
CA GLU A 19 20.78 8.87 -0.06
C GLU A 19 20.50 7.42 0.33
N LEU A 20 19.22 7.02 0.39
CA LEU A 20 18.82 5.65 0.65
C LEU A 20 19.31 4.70 -0.45
N ILE A 21 19.17 5.08 -1.72
CA ILE A 21 19.65 4.30 -2.87
C ILE A 21 21.18 4.17 -2.84
N GLN A 22 21.88 5.27 -2.53
CA GLN A 22 23.34 5.24 -2.42
C GLN A 22 23.79 4.28 -1.31
N LEU A 23 23.15 4.33 -0.15
CA LEU A 23 23.40 3.40 0.95
C LEU A 23 23.17 1.94 0.52
N ALA A 24 22.19 1.66 -0.34
CA ALA A 24 21.94 0.32 -0.89
C ALA A 24 23.13 -0.20 -1.68
N GLN A 25 23.63 0.65 -2.57
CA GLN A 25 24.70 0.34 -3.50
C GLN A 25 26.01 0.12 -2.75
N GLU A 26 26.29 0.93 -1.74
CA GLU A 26 27.48 0.79 -0.88
C GLU A 26 27.49 -0.52 -0.09
N GLU A 27 26.31 -1.00 0.30
CA GLU A 27 26.16 -2.24 1.08
C GLU A 27 26.01 -3.51 0.22
N ASP A 28 26.07 -3.42 -1.11
CA ASP A 28 25.71 -4.50 -2.04
C ASP A 28 24.37 -5.17 -1.67
N SER A 29 23.45 -4.34 -1.17
CA SER A 29 22.21 -4.79 -0.57
C SER A 29 21.12 -4.82 -1.64
N ALA A 30 20.69 -6.03 -2.00
CA ALA A 30 19.47 -6.23 -2.78
C ALA A 30 18.19 -6.00 -1.95
N PHE A 31 18.30 -5.56 -0.68
CA PHE A 31 17.19 -5.57 0.26
C PHE A 31 16.19 -4.43 0.07
N PHE A 32 14.95 -4.83 0.33
CA PHE A 32 13.75 -4.02 0.32
C PHE A 32 13.64 -3.09 1.52
N PHE A 33 14.34 -1.93 1.48
CA PHE A 33 14.35 -0.86 2.48
C PHE A 33 13.00 -0.58 3.13
N PHE A 34 11.90 -0.72 2.39
CA PHE A 34 10.56 -0.44 2.90
C PHE A 34 10.06 -1.41 3.97
N THR A 35 10.58 -2.64 4.03
CA THR A 35 10.23 -3.64 5.06
C THR A 35 11.34 -3.89 6.07
N VAL A 36 12.49 -3.22 5.92
CA VAL A 36 13.61 -3.43 6.83
C VAL A 36 13.22 -2.91 8.21
N HIS A 37 13.09 -3.84 9.15
CA HIS A 37 13.04 -3.52 10.56
C HIS A 37 14.47 -3.24 11.05
N SER A 38 14.67 -2.02 11.51
CA SER A 38 15.96 -1.51 11.98
C SER A 38 15.90 -1.24 13.48
N GLU A 39 17.03 -1.38 14.17
CA GLU A 39 17.15 -1.01 15.57
C GLU A 39 17.21 0.52 15.71
N LEU A 40 16.47 1.05 16.67
CA LEU A 40 16.52 2.45 17.08
C LEU A 40 17.71 2.68 18.03
N LEU A 41 18.81 3.18 17.49
CA LEU A 41 20.03 3.45 18.26
C LEU A 41 19.89 4.71 19.11
N TYR A 42 19.31 5.77 18.56
CA TYR A 42 19.16 7.07 19.21
C TYR A 42 17.91 7.81 18.71
N ALA A 43 17.20 8.50 19.61
CA ALA A 43 16.10 9.38 19.25
C ALA A 43 16.01 10.56 20.23
N ASP A 44 16.33 11.75 19.74
CA ASP A 44 16.19 13.01 20.47
C ASP A 44 15.47 14.04 19.64
N ILE A 45 14.58 14.78 20.28
CA ILE A 45 13.95 15.97 19.67
C ILE A 45 14.05 17.10 20.66
N ASN A 46 14.85 18.10 20.31
CA ASN A 46 15.01 19.32 21.09
C ASN A 46 15.31 19.02 22.58
N GLY A 47 16.15 18.01 22.84
CA GLY A 47 16.53 17.55 24.18
C GLY A 47 15.59 16.52 24.83
N LEU A 48 14.57 16.03 24.12
CA LEU A 48 13.65 15.00 24.60
C LEU A 48 14.05 13.60 24.10
N ASP A 49 14.42 12.72 25.04
CA ASP A 49 14.80 11.32 24.78
C ASP A 49 13.60 10.42 24.40
N LEU A 50 13.32 10.30 23.10
CA LEU A 50 12.25 9.45 22.61
C LEU A 50 12.55 7.95 22.64
N LYS A 51 13.79 7.53 22.93
CA LYS A 51 14.15 6.11 22.91
C LYS A 51 13.32 5.28 23.90
N LYS A 52 12.86 5.91 24.98
CA LYS A 52 11.97 5.28 25.98
C LYS A 52 10.49 5.31 25.62
N LYS A 53 10.12 6.09 24.60
CA LYS A 53 8.73 6.24 24.12
C LYS A 53 8.44 5.41 22.88
N LEU A 54 9.48 5.04 22.13
CA LEU A 54 9.39 4.28 20.88
C LEU A 54 9.82 2.81 21.06
N PRO A 55 9.37 1.91 20.18
CA PRO A 55 9.88 0.54 20.11
C PRO A 55 11.37 0.49 19.75
N VAL A 56 12.07 -0.53 20.24
CA VAL A 56 13.48 -0.79 19.89
C VAL A 56 13.64 -1.11 18.39
N PHE A 57 12.68 -1.84 17.81
CA PHE A 57 12.69 -2.19 16.39
C PHE A 57 11.48 -1.58 15.69
N MET A 58 11.74 -0.86 14.61
CA MET A 58 10.72 -0.20 13.78
C MET A 58 11.10 -0.34 12.30
N MET A 59 10.15 -0.17 11.38
CA MET A 59 10.52 -0.09 9.96
C MET A 59 11.39 1.16 9.75
N LEU A 60 12.47 1.04 8.99
CA LEU A 60 13.39 2.15 8.73
C LEU A 60 12.64 3.36 8.15
N GLN A 61 11.71 3.13 7.23
CA GLN A 61 10.89 4.20 6.63
C GLN A 61 9.83 4.79 7.58
N GLU A 62 9.35 4.04 8.58
CA GLU A 62 8.53 4.63 9.65
C GLU A 62 9.35 5.59 10.50
N MET A 63 10.59 5.20 10.85
CA MET A 63 11.51 6.10 11.55
C MET A 63 11.89 7.31 10.69
N ASN A 64 12.05 7.12 9.37
CA ASN A 64 12.37 8.19 8.43
C ASN A 64 11.23 9.21 8.33
N LEU A 65 9.99 8.74 8.15
CA LEU A 65 8.81 9.59 8.18
C LEU A 65 8.69 10.31 9.52
N LEU A 66 8.86 9.59 10.63
CA LEU A 66 8.76 10.17 11.96
C LEU A 66 9.81 11.27 12.19
N ALA A 67 11.06 11.03 11.79
CA ALA A 67 12.14 12.02 11.89
C ALA A 67 11.79 13.28 11.07
N TYR A 68 11.32 13.11 9.84
CA TYR A 68 10.88 14.21 9.00
C TYR A 68 9.71 15.00 9.62
N LEU A 69 8.68 14.34 10.12
CA LEU A 69 7.54 15.01 10.77
C LEU A 69 8.00 15.92 11.90
N PHE A 70 8.96 15.46 12.71
CA PHE A 70 9.50 16.25 13.81
C PHE A 70 10.37 17.42 13.36
N GLU A 71 11.05 17.32 12.23
CA GLU A 71 11.76 18.46 11.62
C GLU A 71 10.82 19.53 11.07
N GLN A 72 9.59 19.15 10.71
CA GLN A 72 8.58 20.10 10.21
C GLN A 72 7.87 20.90 11.32
N PHE A 73 8.08 20.57 12.60
CA PHE A 73 7.41 21.28 13.69
C PHE A 73 7.88 22.73 13.79
N ASP A 74 6.94 23.66 13.70
CA ASP A 74 7.19 25.05 14.06
C ASP A 74 7.40 25.22 15.59
N GLN A 75 7.73 26.43 16.02
CA GLN A 75 7.98 26.71 17.44
C GLN A 75 6.77 26.39 18.35
N ARG A 76 5.55 26.61 17.86
CA ARG A 76 4.32 26.36 18.62
C ARG A 76 4.04 24.86 18.69
N GLN A 77 4.12 24.16 17.57
CA GLN A 77 3.96 22.71 17.46
C GLN A 77 4.98 21.97 18.34
N MET A 78 6.23 22.42 18.33
CA MET A 78 7.27 21.89 19.20
C MET A 78 6.94 22.11 20.69
N ALA A 79 6.46 23.30 21.07
CA ALA A 79 6.09 23.58 22.45
C ALA A 79 4.91 22.69 22.91
N GLU A 80 3.91 22.49 22.05
CA GLU A 80 2.78 21.59 22.31
C GLU A 80 3.25 20.14 22.55
N PHE A 81 4.17 19.65 21.71
CA PHE A 81 4.78 18.34 21.88
C PHE A 81 5.56 18.23 23.20
N GLN A 82 6.36 19.25 23.52
CA GLN A 82 7.18 19.29 24.73
C GLN A 82 6.34 19.32 26.02
N GLU A 83 5.21 20.02 26.02
CA GLU A 83 4.29 20.06 27.15
C GLU A 83 3.66 18.70 27.43
N ALA A 84 3.27 17.98 26.37
CA ALA A 84 2.65 16.66 26.49
C ALA A 84 3.65 15.54 26.81
N TYR A 85 4.91 15.67 26.36
CA TYR A 85 5.93 14.63 26.41
C TYR A 85 6.09 13.89 27.77
N PRO A 86 6.12 14.57 28.95
CA PRO A 86 6.27 13.89 30.23
C PRO A 86 5.15 12.89 30.52
N SER A 87 3.94 13.15 30.00
CA SER A 87 2.76 12.31 30.21
C SER A 87 2.60 11.19 29.17
N LEU A 88 3.37 11.22 28.08
CA LEU A 88 3.28 10.20 27.03
C LEU A 88 3.69 8.83 27.58
N LEU A 89 2.87 7.82 27.36
CA LEU A 89 3.24 6.43 27.59
C LEU A 89 4.09 5.90 26.43
N PRO A 90 4.88 4.84 26.63
CA PRO A 90 5.49 4.11 25.52
C PRO A 90 4.40 3.68 24.54
N MET A 91 4.63 3.96 23.25
CA MET A 91 3.67 3.71 22.19
C MET A 91 4.34 3.01 21.01
N ARG A 92 3.55 2.43 20.13
CA ARG A 92 4.01 1.80 18.90
C ARG A 92 4.44 2.86 17.89
N GLY A 93 5.29 2.50 16.94
CA GLY A 93 5.81 3.41 15.93
C GLY A 93 4.71 4.18 15.19
N GLY A 94 3.69 3.46 14.70
CA GLY A 94 2.56 4.09 14.01
C GLY A 94 1.67 4.98 14.90
N GLU A 95 1.61 4.71 16.21
CA GLU A 95 0.89 5.57 17.16
C GLU A 95 1.62 6.91 17.31
N MET A 96 2.96 6.90 17.40
CA MET A 96 3.75 8.13 17.44
C MET A 96 3.66 8.91 16.13
N ILE A 97 3.68 8.23 14.98
CA ILE A 97 3.49 8.89 13.67
C ILE A 97 2.14 9.60 13.63
N ASN A 98 1.06 8.93 14.04
CA ASN A 98 -0.27 9.56 14.10
C ASN A 98 -0.33 10.72 15.10
N TYR A 99 0.36 10.62 16.23
CA TYR A 99 0.47 11.71 17.19
C TYR A 99 1.20 12.92 16.59
N ALA A 100 2.31 12.70 15.88
CA ALA A 100 3.07 13.76 15.22
C ALA A 100 2.28 14.41 14.06
N LEU A 101 1.57 13.60 13.27
CA LEU A 101 0.67 14.07 12.20
C LEU A 101 -0.49 14.93 12.73
N ALA A 102 -1.01 14.63 13.93
CA ALA A 102 -2.05 15.43 14.56
C ALA A 102 -1.56 16.84 14.95
N ILE A 103 -0.27 16.96 15.29
CA ILE A 103 0.37 18.25 15.64
C ILE A 103 0.75 19.03 14.37
N CYS A 104 1.30 18.35 13.37
CA CYS A 104 1.76 18.94 12.10
C CYS A 104 1.13 18.24 10.88
N PRO A 105 -0.17 18.48 10.60
CA PRO A 105 -0.86 17.85 9.48
C PRO A 105 -0.32 18.33 8.12
N GLU A 106 0.25 19.53 8.05
CA GLU A 106 0.83 20.11 6.83
C GLU A 106 2.01 19.30 6.29
N ALA A 107 2.73 18.57 7.16
CA ALA A 107 3.83 17.69 6.78
C ALA A 107 3.37 16.47 5.94
N ALA A 108 2.08 16.21 5.82
CA ALA A 108 1.52 15.22 4.89
C ALA A 108 1.11 15.83 3.54
N GLY A 109 1.43 17.10 3.26
CA GLY A 109 1.03 17.79 2.03
C GLY A 109 -0.46 18.12 1.97
N VAL A 110 -1.12 18.18 3.12
CA VAL A 110 -2.56 18.44 3.25
C VAL A 110 -2.79 19.92 3.60
N PRO A 111 -3.63 20.65 2.84
CA PRO A 111 -3.88 22.06 3.11
C PRO A 111 -4.88 22.27 4.27
N GLY A 112 -4.38 22.64 5.44
CA GLY A 112 -5.09 23.49 6.43
C GLY A 112 -6.03 22.83 7.45
N LYS A 113 -6.52 23.70 8.35
CA LYS A 113 -7.21 23.36 9.62
C LYS A 113 -8.44 22.47 9.44
N GLY A 114 -8.47 21.38 10.21
CA GLY A 114 -9.62 20.47 10.33
C GLY A 114 -9.48 19.17 9.55
N LEU A 115 -8.42 19.02 8.75
CA LEU A 115 -8.06 17.77 8.11
C LEU A 115 -7.06 17.00 8.98
N LEU A 116 -7.31 15.72 9.18
CA LEU A 116 -6.50 14.84 10.02
C LEU A 116 -5.85 13.76 9.16
N PRO A 117 -4.61 13.97 8.68
CA PRO A 117 -3.86 12.90 8.06
C PRO A 117 -3.60 11.80 9.09
N GLN A 118 -3.60 10.56 8.63
CA GLN A 118 -3.47 9.37 9.46
C GLN A 118 -2.65 8.32 8.73
N TYR A 119 -1.64 7.82 9.41
CA TYR A 119 -0.97 6.58 9.07
C TYR A 119 -1.84 5.38 9.46
N THR A 120 -2.11 4.51 8.50
CA THR A 120 -2.96 3.32 8.66
C THR A 120 -2.17 2.03 8.87
N GLY A 121 -0.83 2.09 8.79
CA GLY A 121 0.02 0.90 8.68
C GLY A 121 0.18 0.39 7.25
N GLN A 122 -0.54 0.96 6.26
CA GLN A 122 -0.52 0.51 4.86
C GLN A 122 -0.34 1.66 3.85
N ASN A 123 -0.44 2.91 4.29
CA ASN A 123 -0.30 4.12 3.45
C ASN A 123 1.00 4.89 3.74
N LEU A 124 2.05 4.23 4.25
CA LEU A 124 3.34 4.87 4.57
C LEU A 124 3.89 5.65 3.36
N PHE A 125 3.82 5.03 2.18
CA PHE A 125 4.32 5.62 0.92
C PHE A 125 3.49 6.82 0.50
N ASP A 126 2.16 6.73 0.60
CA ASP A 126 1.26 7.86 0.31
C ASP A 126 1.58 9.06 1.24
N LEU A 127 1.89 8.81 2.52
CA LEU A 127 2.30 9.87 3.47
C LEU A 127 3.69 10.43 3.17
N MET A 128 4.62 9.61 2.72
CA MET A 128 5.97 10.05 2.40
C MET A 128 6.05 10.85 1.09
N GLU A 129 5.06 10.79 0.20
CA GLU A 129 5.11 11.52 -1.08
C GLU A 129 5.40 13.00 -0.91
N TYR A 130 4.85 13.66 0.13
CA TYR A 130 5.11 15.06 0.37
C TYR A 130 6.56 15.33 0.81
N LYS A 131 7.09 14.50 1.72
CA LYS A 131 8.50 14.53 2.11
C LYS A 131 9.39 14.42 0.87
N ARG A 132 9.13 13.43 0.02
CA ARG A 132 9.94 13.17 -1.18
C ARG A 132 9.92 14.34 -2.16
N PHE A 133 8.75 14.93 -2.35
CA PHE A 133 8.59 16.13 -3.16
C PHE A 133 9.40 17.30 -2.59
N GLN A 134 9.41 17.48 -1.26
CA GLN A 134 10.23 18.50 -0.61
C GLN A 134 11.74 18.21 -0.72
N ASP A 135 12.16 16.96 -0.52
CA ASP A 135 13.56 16.54 -0.64
C ASP A 135 14.10 16.90 -2.03
N ARG A 136 13.39 16.52 -3.09
CA ARG A 136 13.79 16.84 -4.48
C ARG A 136 13.90 18.34 -4.71
N ARG A 137 12.97 19.13 -4.19
CA ARG A 137 13.02 20.59 -4.30
C ARG A 137 14.18 21.21 -3.54
N ASN A 138 14.51 20.68 -2.37
CA ASN A 138 15.62 21.15 -1.55
C ASN A 138 16.98 20.78 -2.17
N GLN A 139 17.07 19.60 -2.78
CA GLN A 139 18.27 19.10 -3.44
C GLN A 139 18.56 19.81 -4.76
N HIS A 140 17.52 20.21 -5.49
CA HIS A 140 17.62 20.77 -6.84
C HIS A 140 17.05 22.19 -6.90
N PRO A 141 17.89 23.24 -6.79
CA PRO A 141 17.41 24.64 -6.73
C PRO A 141 16.63 25.11 -7.96
N ALA A 142 16.83 24.46 -9.11
CA ALA A 142 16.14 24.75 -10.37
C ALA A 142 15.01 23.73 -10.68
N PHE A 143 14.60 22.95 -9.68
CA PHE A 143 13.52 21.97 -9.79
C PHE A 143 12.27 22.58 -10.42
N GLN A 144 11.66 21.85 -11.34
CA GLN A 144 10.37 22.24 -11.90
C GLN A 144 9.53 21.05 -12.35
N LEU A 145 8.26 21.35 -12.64
CA LEU A 145 7.37 20.43 -13.35
C LEU A 145 7.29 20.78 -14.84
N VAL A 146 7.32 19.74 -15.67
CA VAL A 146 7.11 19.81 -17.12
C VAL A 146 5.93 18.91 -17.49
N LYS A 147 5.00 19.42 -18.30
CA LYS A 147 3.87 18.65 -18.82
C LYS A 147 4.10 18.31 -20.28
N PHE A 148 4.14 17.02 -20.59
CA PHE A 148 4.18 16.50 -21.96
C PHE A 148 2.78 16.04 -22.35
N TYR A 149 2.19 16.71 -23.32
CA TYR A 149 0.84 16.44 -23.78
C TYR A 149 0.80 15.41 -24.88
N VAL A 150 -0.10 14.46 -24.74
CA VAL A 150 -0.28 13.32 -25.63
C VAL A 150 -1.74 13.28 -26.07
N PRO A 151 -2.05 13.39 -27.37
CA PRO A 151 -3.39 13.12 -27.87
C PRO A 151 -3.78 11.68 -27.53
N ILE A 152 -5.03 11.49 -27.12
CA ILE A 152 -5.56 10.17 -26.77
C ILE A 152 -6.72 9.79 -27.68
N HIS A 153 -6.87 8.49 -27.92
CA HIS A 153 -8.06 7.92 -28.52
C HIS A 153 -8.85 7.18 -27.45
N THR A 154 -10.16 7.43 -27.40
CA THR A 154 -11.04 6.81 -26.43
C THR A 154 -12.15 6.06 -27.15
N SER A 155 -12.37 4.81 -26.78
CA SER A 155 -13.51 4.02 -27.23
C SER A 155 -14.24 3.38 -26.04
N LEU A 156 -15.54 3.15 -26.21
CA LEU A 156 -16.41 2.49 -25.24
C LEU A 156 -16.87 1.17 -25.84
N HIS A 157 -16.51 0.08 -25.19
CA HIS A 157 -16.99 -1.27 -25.50
C HIS A 157 -18.23 -1.55 -24.65
N CYS A 158 -19.39 -1.55 -25.30
CA CYS A 158 -20.68 -1.75 -24.67
C CYS A 158 -20.91 -3.24 -24.32
N PRO A 159 -21.79 -3.56 -23.35
CA PRO A 159 -22.10 -4.94 -22.97
C PRO A 159 -22.70 -5.80 -24.10
N ASP A 160 -23.29 -5.15 -25.12
CA ASP A 160 -23.83 -5.81 -26.31
C ASP A 160 -22.74 -6.21 -27.33
N GLY A 161 -21.47 -5.95 -27.01
CA GLY A 161 -20.31 -6.24 -27.86
C GLY A 161 -20.00 -5.16 -28.89
N SER A 162 -20.78 -4.07 -28.96
CA SER A 162 -20.49 -2.94 -29.84
C SER A 162 -19.35 -2.07 -29.30
N GLU A 163 -18.60 -1.42 -30.19
CA GLU A 163 -17.57 -0.43 -29.85
C GLU A 163 -17.97 0.95 -30.40
N ARG A 164 -17.96 1.96 -29.53
CA ARG A 164 -18.23 3.35 -29.89
C ARG A 164 -17.00 4.21 -29.62
N LYS A 165 -16.45 4.85 -30.65
CA LYS A 165 -15.40 5.88 -30.48
C LYS A 165 -16.00 7.13 -29.85
N LEU A 166 -15.35 7.65 -28.82
CA LEU A 166 -15.74 8.89 -28.17
C LEU A 166 -14.91 10.05 -28.73
N THR A 167 -15.56 11.21 -28.88
CA THR A 167 -14.85 12.48 -29.09
C THR A 167 -14.12 12.90 -27.82
N GLY A 168 -13.11 13.77 -27.94
CA GLY A 168 -12.39 14.31 -26.77
C GLY A 168 -13.33 14.97 -25.75
N LYS A 169 -14.41 15.61 -26.20
CA LYS A 169 -15.43 16.23 -25.34
C LYS A 169 -16.28 15.21 -24.59
N GLU A 170 -16.67 14.12 -25.26
CA GLU A 170 -17.41 13.03 -24.60
C GLU A 170 -16.51 12.29 -23.60
N ALA A 171 -15.24 12.09 -23.96
CA ALA A 171 -14.26 11.45 -23.10
C ALA A 171 -13.95 12.30 -21.84
N ALA A 172 -14.04 13.63 -21.92
CA ALA A 172 -13.78 14.55 -20.81
C ALA A 172 -14.63 14.25 -19.57
N ALA A 173 -15.85 13.74 -19.74
CA ALA A 173 -16.73 13.34 -18.63
C ALA A 173 -16.13 12.21 -17.77
N PHE A 174 -15.19 11.44 -18.30
CA PHE A 174 -14.54 10.32 -17.61
C PHE A 174 -13.18 10.69 -17.00
N GLN A 175 -12.74 11.96 -17.06
CA GLN A 175 -11.41 12.37 -16.60
C GLN A 175 -11.08 11.88 -15.19
N GLN A 176 -11.95 12.10 -14.21
CA GLN A 176 -11.67 11.70 -12.83
C GLN A 176 -11.56 10.18 -12.65
N GLN A 177 -12.41 9.41 -13.33
CA GLN A 177 -12.39 7.95 -13.24
C GLN A 177 -11.13 7.39 -13.90
N LEU A 178 -10.73 7.96 -15.04
CA LEU A 178 -9.50 7.60 -15.74
C LEU A 178 -8.27 8.00 -14.94
N SER A 179 -8.16 9.24 -14.48
CA SER A 179 -7.05 9.70 -13.65
C SER A 179 -6.86 8.82 -12.42
N TYR A 180 -7.97 8.50 -11.72
CA TYR A 180 -7.94 7.57 -10.61
C TYR A 180 -7.45 6.19 -11.03
N LYS A 181 -7.94 5.64 -12.14
CA LYS A 181 -7.50 4.34 -12.63
C LYS A 181 -6.03 4.32 -13.03
N ILE A 182 -5.54 5.37 -13.68
CA ILE A 182 -4.14 5.54 -14.09
C ILE A 182 -3.25 5.51 -12.85
N VAL A 183 -3.57 6.33 -11.84
CA VAL A 183 -2.86 6.37 -10.56
C VAL A 183 -2.97 5.01 -9.85
N GLU A 184 -4.15 4.40 -9.82
CA GLU A 184 -4.33 3.07 -9.24
C GLU A 184 -3.41 2.06 -9.94
N SER A 185 -3.32 2.05 -11.27
CA SER A 185 -2.52 1.09 -12.03
C SER A 185 -1.03 1.39 -12.11
N GLY A 186 -0.65 2.67 -12.02
CA GLY A 186 0.72 3.17 -12.23
C GLY A 186 1.47 3.45 -10.93
N CYS A 187 0.76 3.73 -9.84
CA CYS A 187 1.41 3.91 -8.55
C CYS A 187 1.68 2.58 -7.87
N SER A 188 2.91 2.48 -7.40
CA SER A 188 3.43 1.50 -6.47
C SER A 188 2.45 1.17 -5.34
N ARG A 189 1.66 0.11 -5.54
CA ARG A 189 0.68 -0.33 -4.55
C ARG A 189 1.38 -0.97 -3.36
N HIS A 190 2.64 -1.35 -3.52
CA HIS A 190 3.46 -1.99 -2.51
C HIS A 190 4.85 -1.35 -2.53
N GLY A 191 5.57 -1.37 -1.40
CA GLY A 191 6.93 -0.83 -1.35
C GLY A 191 7.85 -1.41 -2.43
N PHE A 192 7.58 -2.65 -2.87
CA PHE A 192 8.32 -3.35 -3.93
C PHE A 192 8.25 -2.64 -5.28
N ASP A 193 7.06 -2.16 -5.65
CA ASP A 193 6.85 -1.44 -6.91
C ASP A 193 7.50 -0.05 -6.86
N TRP A 194 7.55 0.56 -5.68
CA TRP A 194 8.20 1.86 -5.48
C TRP A 194 9.71 1.72 -5.64
N GLU A 195 10.34 0.75 -4.99
CA GLU A 195 11.78 0.50 -5.15
C GLU A 195 12.16 0.12 -6.56
N SER A 196 11.39 -0.78 -7.19
CA SER A 196 11.61 -1.13 -8.59
C SER A 196 11.57 0.11 -9.48
N SER A 197 10.65 1.04 -9.22
CA SER A 197 10.54 2.30 -9.96
C SER A 197 11.71 3.24 -9.69
N GLN A 198 12.19 3.33 -8.46
CA GLN A 198 13.35 4.16 -8.11
C GLN A 198 14.66 3.60 -8.69
N PHE A 199 14.87 2.28 -8.65
CA PHE A 199 16.02 1.66 -9.31
C PHE A 199 15.98 1.81 -10.84
N VAL A 200 14.78 1.75 -11.43
CA VAL A 200 14.59 2.05 -12.87
C VAL A 200 14.86 3.52 -13.17
N ALA A 201 14.50 4.46 -12.29
CA ALA A 201 14.84 5.88 -12.42
C ALA A 201 16.36 6.14 -12.33
N GLN A 202 17.15 5.21 -11.79
CA GLN A 202 18.61 5.29 -11.79
C GLN A 202 19.27 4.84 -13.10
N LEU A 203 18.51 4.30 -14.07
CA LEU A 203 19.05 3.90 -15.37
C LEU A 203 19.67 5.11 -16.10
N PRO A 204 20.76 4.93 -16.85
CA PRO A 204 21.46 6.03 -17.52
C PRO A 204 20.56 6.91 -18.40
N VAL A 205 19.56 6.31 -19.05
CA VAL A 205 18.57 7.02 -19.88
C VAL A 205 17.65 7.94 -19.07
N CYS A 206 17.39 7.60 -17.80
CA CYS A 206 16.58 8.41 -16.88
C CYS A 206 17.43 9.46 -16.16
N LYS A 207 18.73 9.20 -15.93
CA LYS A 207 19.67 10.16 -15.34
C LYS A 207 20.15 11.23 -16.31
N GLN A 208 20.14 10.95 -17.61
CA GLN A 208 20.46 11.92 -18.64
C GLN A 208 19.32 12.95 -18.71
N GLU A 209 19.66 14.23 -18.84
CA GLU A 209 18.74 15.38 -18.95
C GLU A 209 18.02 15.82 -17.66
N GLY A 210 18.58 15.49 -16.49
CA GLY A 210 18.08 16.03 -15.22
C GLY A 210 16.69 15.55 -14.84
N PHE A 211 16.19 14.47 -15.45
CA PHE A 211 14.90 13.86 -15.16
C PHE A 211 14.92 13.10 -13.82
N LEU A 212 13.86 13.28 -13.01
CA LEU A 212 13.74 12.68 -11.69
C LEU A 212 12.61 11.66 -11.61
N SER A 213 11.46 11.98 -12.19
CA SER A 213 10.25 11.15 -12.09
C SER A 213 9.29 11.49 -13.22
N GLU A 214 8.50 10.50 -13.65
CA GLU A 214 7.35 10.70 -14.53
C GLU A 214 6.08 10.19 -13.87
N ARG A 215 4.98 10.85 -14.21
CA ARG A 215 3.64 10.36 -13.89
C ARG A 215 2.70 10.57 -15.07
N PRO A 216 2.20 9.48 -15.69
CA PRO A 216 1.13 9.59 -16.66
C PRO A 216 -0.19 9.94 -15.97
N ASP A 217 -1.04 10.70 -16.68
CA ASP A 217 -2.39 11.06 -16.27
C ASP A 217 -3.25 11.48 -17.49
N VAL A 218 -4.49 11.88 -17.21
CA VAL A 218 -5.35 12.60 -18.14
C VAL A 218 -5.87 13.89 -17.53
N GLU A 219 -5.97 14.94 -18.36
CA GLU A 219 -6.54 16.23 -17.98
C GLU A 219 -7.46 16.78 -19.08
N VAL A 220 -8.33 17.72 -18.71
CA VAL A 220 -9.22 18.39 -19.66
C VAL A 220 -8.60 19.72 -20.09
N ARG A 221 -8.31 19.88 -21.38
CA ARG A 221 -7.85 21.12 -22.01
C ARG A 221 -8.81 21.54 -23.11
N ASN A 222 -9.26 22.79 -23.08
CA ASN A 222 -10.22 23.33 -24.05
C ASN A 222 -11.51 22.49 -24.20
N GLY A 223 -11.93 21.85 -23.10
CA GLY A 223 -13.11 20.98 -23.06
C GLY A 223 -12.91 19.59 -23.64
N GLU A 224 -11.68 19.21 -24.01
CA GLU A 224 -11.34 17.89 -24.54
C GLU A 224 -10.41 17.16 -23.58
N LEU A 225 -10.52 15.82 -23.52
CA LEU A 225 -9.63 14.98 -22.74
C LEU A 225 -8.29 14.80 -23.46
N TRP A 226 -7.20 15.04 -22.73
CA TRP A 226 -5.83 14.85 -23.19
C TRP A 226 -5.10 13.90 -22.25
N GLY A 227 -4.19 13.11 -22.80
CA GLY A 227 -3.15 12.46 -22.02
C GLY A 227 -2.09 13.49 -21.64
N VAL A 228 -1.54 13.34 -20.43
CA VAL A 228 -0.43 14.17 -19.96
C VAL A 228 0.56 13.30 -19.23
N ILE A 229 1.85 13.54 -19.44
CA ILE A 229 2.93 13.00 -18.62
C ILE A 229 3.51 14.17 -17.85
N ILE A 230 3.44 14.09 -16.53
CA ILE A 230 3.96 15.10 -15.62
C ILE A 230 5.35 14.63 -15.22
N ALA A 231 6.37 15.32 -15.70
CA ALA A 231 7.76 15.04 -15.41
C ALA A 231 8.28 16.00 -14.35
N GLU A 232 9.03 15.47 -13.40
CA GLU A 232 9.89 16.24 -12.50
C GLU A 232 11.29 16.29 -13.09
N VAL A 233 11.84 17.50 -13.16
CA VAL A 233 13.20 17.71 -13.68
C VAL A 233 13.96 18.67 -12.77
N THR A 234 15.28 18.50 -12.72
CA THR A 234 16.18 19.25 -11.85
C THR A 234 16.47 20.67 -12.35
N TYR A 235 16.21 20.96 -13.64
CA TYR A 235 16.45 22.26 -14.28
C TYR A 235 15.58 22.47 -15.54
N PRO A 236 15.52 23.69 -16.11
CA PRO A 236 14.80 23.97 -17.36
C PRO A 236 15.42 23.28 -18.57
N LEU A 237 14.58 22.52 -19.27
CA LEU A 237 14.98 21.72 -20.41
C LEU A 237 15.13 22.59 -21.66
N ASP A 238 16.18 22.32 -22.43
CA ASP A 238 16.32 22.84 -23.79
C ASP A 238 15.53 22.01 -24.82
N GLU A 239 15.50 22.47 -26.08
CA GLU A 239 14.76 21.79 -27.16
C GLU A 239 15.27 20.37 -27.44
N THR A 240 16.56 20.12 -27.28
CA THR A 240 17.17 18.79 -27.52
C THR A 240 16.77 17.84 -26.41
N GLU A 241 16.83 18.29 -25.17
CA GLU A 241 16.40 17.52 -23.99
C GLU A 241 14.92 17.18 -24.05
N ILE A 242 14.08 18.15 -24.47
CA ILE A 242 12.65 17.94 -24.69
C ILE A 242 12.40 16.85 -25.74
N GLU A 243 13.06 16.89 -26.89
CA GLU A 243 12.85 15.87 -27.92
C GLU A 243 13.35 14.49 -27.47
N THR A 244 14.47 14.41 -26.74
CA THR A 244 14.96 13.16 -26.13
C THR A 244 13.94 12.56 -25.17
N LEU A 245 13.37 13.36 -24.27
CA LEU A 245 12.33 12.89 -23.34
C LEU A 245 11.04 12.52 -24.06
N LYS A 246 10.63 13.25 -25.12
CA LYS A 246 9.50 12.86 -25.96
C LYS A 246 9.74 11.49 -26.61
N GLU A 247 10.93 11.22 -27.13
CA GLU A 247 11.27 9.91 -27.70
C GLU A 247 11.20 8.79 -26.66
N HIS A 248 11.72 9.03 -25.45
CA HIS A 248 11.62 8.11 -24.32
C HIS A 248 10.16 7.80 -23.97
N PHE A 249 9.34 8.82 -23.71
CA PHE A 249 7.91 8.63 -23.38
C PHE A 249 7.14 7.97 -24.51
N ASN A 250 7.42 8.32 -25.77
CA ASN A 250 6.79 7.68 -26.92
C ASN A 250 7.17 6.20 -27.03
N ALA A 251 8.42 5.85 -26.73
CA ALA A 251 8.86 4.46 -26.68
C ALA A 251 8.10 3.71 -25.56
N ASP A 252 8.02 4.27 -24.36
CA ASP A 252 7.33 3.65 -23.24
C ASP A 252 5.83 3.45 -23.50
N ILE A 253 5.17 4.43 -24.12
CA ILE A 253 3.78 4.31 -24.59
C ILE A 253 3.62 3.15 -25.60
N LEU A 254 4.61 2.94 -26.47
CA LEU A 254 4.57 1.90 -27.52
C LEU A 254 4.92 0.50 -27.01
N TYR A 255 5.90 0.39 -26.12
CA TYR A 255 6.43 -0.88 -25.61
C TYR A 255 5.66 -1.39 -24.40
N ASP A 256 5.20 -0.50 -23.52
CA ASP A 256 4.49 -0.90 -22.31
C ASP A 256 2.97 -0.90 -22.49
N ARG A 257 2.49 -1.93 -23.18
CA ARG A 257 1.05 -2.27 -23.26
C ARG A 257 0.42 -2.56 -21.90
N ARG A 258 1.16 -2.61 -20.78
CA ARG A 258 0.59 -2.74 -19.42
C ARG A 258 0.42 -1.38 -18.74
N ARG A 259 1.15 -0.34 -19.17
CA ARG A 259 1.08 1.01 -18.59
C ARG A 259 0.12 1.97 -19.30
N PHE A 260 -0.26 1.77 -20.57
CA PHE A 260 -0.97 2.82 -21.35
C PHE A 260 -2.31 2.48 -22.04
N PRO A 261 -2.74 1.22 -22.23
CA PRO A 261 -4.15 0.94 -22.45
C PRO A 261 -4.88 0.80 -21.11
N PHE A 262 -5.65 1.80 -20.73
CA PHE A 262 -6.47 1.75 -19.52
C PHE A 262 -7.88 1.33 -19.85
N ASP A 263 -8.18 0.07 -19.58
CA ASP A 263 -9.53 -0.48 -19.64
C ASP A 263 -10.24 -0.17 -18.33
N THR A 264 -11.10 0.85 -18.35
CA THR A 264 -11.85 1.29 -17.17
C THR A 264 -13.32 0.91 -17.32
N ARG A 265 -13.83 0.07 -16.41
CA ARG A 265 -15.27 -0.21 -16.36
C ARG A 265 -16.05 1.04 -15.94
N VAL A 266 -17.02 1.42 -16.76
CA VAL A 266 -17.98 2.48 -16.55
C VAL A 266 -19.40 1.91 -16.59
N ALA A 267 -20.43 2.70 -16.26
CA ALA A 267 -21.80 2.21 -16.22
C ALA A 267 -22.27 1.69 -17.60
N GLU A 268 -21.78 2.32 -18.66
CA GLU A 268 -22.16 2.05 -20.05
C GLU A 268 -21.34 0.94 -20.72
N GLY A 269 -20.31 0.40 -20.06
CA GLY A 269 -19.42 -0.60 -20.66
C GLY A 269 -17.97 -0.50 -20.16
N THR A 270 -17.01 -0.84 -21.01
CA THR A 270 -15.58 -0.69 -20.72
C THR A 270 -15.03 0.44 -21.58
N LEU A 271 -14.46 1.46 -20.95
CA LEU A 271 -13.77 2.55 -21.59
C LEU A 271 -12.32 2.13 -21.87
N HIS A 272 -11.88 2.24 -23.11
CA HIS A 272 -10.51 1.97 -23.54
C HIS A 272 -9.86 3.29 -23.95
N VAL A 273 -8.73 3.61 -23.35
CA VAL A 273 -7.93 4.80 -23.66
C VAL A 273 -6.60 4.39 -24.25
N LYS A 274 -6.24 5.00 -25.37
CA LYS A 274 -4.95 4.79 -26.04
C LYS A 274 -4.21 6.10 -26.18
N PHE A 275 -3.03 6.18 -25.58
CA PHE A 275 -2.08 7.28 -25.75
C PHE A 275 -1.39 7.18 -27.11
N THR A 276 -1.16 8.32 -27.76
CA THR A 276 -0.49 8.39 -29.06
C THR A 276 0.97 8.83 -28.92
N LYS A 277 1.35 10.00 -29.44
CA LYS A 277 2.70 10.54 -29.31
C LYS A 277 2.66 11.91 -28.65
N CYS A 278 3.70 12.27 -27.91
CA CYS A 278 3.85 13.60 -27.34
C CYS A 278 3.85 14.68 -28.45
N THR A 279 2.96 15.66 -28.34
CA THR A 279 2.81 16.74 -29.34
C THR A 279 3.11 18.13 -28.79
N GLU A 280 2.83 18.39 -27.51
CA GLU A 280 3.07 19.69 -26.88
C GLU A 280 3.80 19.50 -25.56
N VAL A 281 4.60 20.49 -25.18
CA VAL A 281 5.34 20.51 -23.91
C VAL A 281 5.16 21.86 -23.27
N CYS A 282 4.88 21.87 -21.97
CA CYS A 282 4.78 23.10 -21.18
C CYS A 282 5.74 23.03 -19.99
N GLN A 283 6.58 24.05 -19.83
CA GLN A 283 7.56 24.17 -18.76
C GLN A 283 7.17 25.23 -17.73
N GLN A 284 7.23 24.88 -16.45
CA GLN A 284 6.99 25.83 -15.38
C GLN A 284 8.00 26.98 -15.37
N ALA A 285 9.29 26.72 -15.58
CA ALA A 285 10.33 27.76 -15.54
C ALA A 285 10.20 28.81 -16.67
N GLN A 286 9.49 28.46 -17.75
CA GLN A 286 9.20 29.39 -18.84
C GLN A 286 7.92 30.23 -18.58
N GLY A 287 7.27 30.04 -17.43
CA GLY A 287 6.01 30.72 -17.09
C GLY A 287 4.79 30.15 -17.80
N GLU A 288 4.92 29.03 -18.51
CA GLU A 288 3.83 28.37 -19.23
C GLU A 288 2.91 27.60 -18.26
N LEU A 289 3.46 27.20 -17.11
CA LEU A 289 2.73 26.62 -15.99
C LEU A 289 2.90 27.52 -14.76
N VAL A 290 1.86 28.28 -14.41
CA VAL A 290 1.85 29.07 -13.17
C VAL A 290 1.30 28.18 -12.05
N LEU A 291 2.21 27.50 -11.35
CA LEU A 291 1.87 26.55 -10.29
C LEU A 291 2.42 27.03 -8.95
N THR A 292 1.56 27.04 -7.94
CA THR A 292 1.94 27.11 -6.53
C THR A 292 2.50 25.77 -6.06
N GLU A 293 3.23 25.77 -4.94
CA GLU A 293 3.76 24.54 -4.34
C GLU A 293 2.68 23.46 -4.07
N PRO A 294 1.51 23.79 -3.48
CA PRO A 294 0.44 22.81 -3.32
C PRO A 294 -0.09 22.26 -4.65
N GLU A 295 -0.15 23.09 -5.71
CA GLU A 295 -0.57 22.64 -7.03
C GLU A 295 0.48 21.72 -7.68
N MET A 296 1.77 22.01 -7.49
CA MET A 296 2.85 21.12 -7.93
C MET A 296 2.75 19.77 -7.24
N PHE A 297 2.57 19.74 -5.92
CA PHE A 297 2.39 18.50 -5.18
C PHE A 297 1.11 17.76 -5.62
N HIS A 298 0.01 18.48 -5.84
CA HIS A 298 -1.23 17.87 -6.34
C HIS A 298 -1.08 17.27 -7.74
N LEU A 299 -0.26 17.87 -8.61
CA LEU A 299 0.06 17.28 -9.90
C LEU A 299 0.91 16.00 -9.76
N GLN A 300 1.75 15.89 -8.75
CA GLN A 300 2.53 14.68 -8.47
C GLN A 300 1.71 13.58 -7.79
N ALA A 301 0.87 13.95 -6.82
CA ALA A 301 0.10 13.02 -6.01
C ALA A 301 -1.39 13.43 -5.95
N PRO A 302 -2.13 13.39 -7.08
CA PRO A 302 -3.49 13.95 -7.20
C PRO A 302 -4.53 13.28 -6.29
N HIS A 303 -4.23 12.08 -5.80
CA HIS A 303 -5.11 11.32 -4.91
C HIS A 303 -4.53 11.10 -3.51
N CYS A 304 -3.40 11.73 -3.15
CA CYS A 304 -2.76 11.58 -1.83
C CYS A 304 -3.77 11.83 -0.70
N ALA A 305 -4.52 12.93 -0.76
CA ALA A 305 -5.53 13.29 0.23
C ALA A 305 -6.54 12.16 0.49
N ARG A 306 -6.92 11.37 -0.52
CA ARG A 306 -7.86 10.26 -0.35
C ARG A 306 -7.27 9.14 0.52
N HIS A 307 -5.98 8.88 0.40
CA HIS A 307 -5.30 7.77 1.08
C HIS A 307 -4.74 8.17 2.45
N VAL A 308 -4.47 9.46 2.68
CA VAL A 308 -3.88 9.94 3.94
C VAL A 308 -4.93 10.49 4.90
N LEU A 309 -6.07 11.01 4.43
CA LEU A 309 -7.05 11.65 5.33
C LEU A 309 -7.95 10.65 6.03
N ASN A 310 -8.06 10.78 7.36
CA ASN A 310 -9.03 10.01 8.14
C ASN A 310 -10.44 10.64 8.10
N VAL A 311 -11.16 10.37 7.01
CA VAL A 311 -12.56 10.85 6.86
C VAL A 311 -13.60 9.91 7.47
N THR A 312 -13.21 8.71 7.90
CA THR A 312 -14.15 7.66 8.37
C THR A 312 -14.11 7.40 9.87
N GLY A 313 -13.21 8.07 10.61
CA GLY A 313 -12.94 7.73 12.00
C GLY A 313 -12.28 6.35 12.14
N PHE A 314 -11.48 5.94 11.14
CA PHE A 314 -10.76 4.68 11.19
C PHE A 314 -9.71 4.72 12.30
N GLU A 315 -9.56 3.60 13.01
CA GLU A 315 -8.56 3.42 14.05
C GLU A 315 -7.65 2.26 13.64
N PRO A 316 -6.38 2.54 13.29
CA PRO A 316 -5.43 1.51 12.88
C PRO A 316 -5.01 0.62 14.05
N ASP A 317 -4.89 -0.67 13.78
CA ASP A 317 -4.30 -1.63 14.72
C ASP A 317 -2.81 -1.82 14.40
N PHE A 318 -1.94 -1.17 15.19
CA PHE A 318 -0.49 -1.30 15.06
C PHE A 318 0.10 -2.51 15.80
N SER A 319 -0.72 -3.46 16.24
CA SER A 319 -0.24 -4.67 16.92
C SER A 319 0.64 -5.47 15.96
N SER A 320 1.79 -5.94 16.44
CA SER A 320 2.55 -6.94 15.68
C SER A 320 1.73 -8.22 15.58
N GLU A 321 1.88 -8.97 14.48
CA GLU A 321 1.17 -10.25 14.31
C GLU A 321 1.44 -11.19 15.49
N TRP A 322 2.69 -11.23 15.98
CA TRP A 322 3.05 -12.02 17.15
C TRP A 322 2.30 -11.61 18.42
N SER A 323 2.16 -10.30 18.68
CA SER A 323 1.39 -9.82 19.83
C SER A 323 -0.09 -10.13 19.73
N TYR A 324 -0.64 -10.07 18.51
CA TYR A 324 -2.05 -10.38 18.23
C TYR A 324 -2.33 -11.88 18.32
N GLN A 325 -1.42 -12.72 17.81
CA GLN A 325 -1.52 -14.18 17.82
C GLN A 325 -1.62 -14.74 19.24
N LYS A 326 -0.94 -14.12 20.22
CA LYS A 326 -0.98 -14.56 21.63
C LYS A 326 -2.38 -14.62 22.22
N THR A 327 -3.27 -13.73 21.76
CA THR A 327 -4.65 -13.64 22.23
C THR A 327 -5.63 -14.23 21.22
N ASN A 328 -5.29 -14.18 19.92
CA ASN A 328 -6.14 -14.63 18.83
C ASN A 328 -5.32 -15.56 17.90
N PRO A 329 -5.34 -16.89 18.10
CA PRO A 329 -4.50 -17.81 17.34
C PRO A 329 -4.90 -17.90 15.85
N ILE A 330 -6.17 -17.62 15.55
CA ILE A 330 -6.73 -17.60 14.21
C ILE A 330 -7.55 -16.32 14.05
N TRP A 331 -7.33 -15.59 12.95
CA TRP A 331 -8.07 -14.38 12.66
C TRP A 331 -8.23 -14.15 11.15
N LEU A 332 -9.12 -13.23 10.83
CA LEU A 332 -9.31 -12.68 9.49
C LEU A 332 -8.67 -11.31 9.41
N GLU A 333 -8.03 -11.03 8.29
CA GLU A 333 -7.67 -9.66 7.88
C GLU A 333 -8.57 -9.23 6.75
N LEU A 334 -9.30 -8.13 6.96
CA LEU A 334 -10.06 -7.47 5.90
C LEU A 334 -9.34 -6.18 5.55
N SER A 335 -9.05 -5.98 4.27
CA SER A 335 -8.33 -4.81 3.78
C SER A 335 -9.04 -4.15 2.60
N ASN A 336 -9.15 -2.82 2.66
CA ASN A 336 -9.66 -1.99 1.57
C ASN A 336 -9.13 -0.56 1.70
N ASP A 337 -8.76 0.07 0.58
CA ASP A 337 -8.31 1.47 0.51
C ASP A 337 -7.30 1.85 1.61
N ARG A 338 -6.19 1.08 1.69
CA ARG A 338 -5.12 1.21 2.70
C ARG A 338 -5.55 1.03 4.16
N LYS A 339 -6.73 0.51 4.44
CA LYS A 339 -7.19 0.20 5.80
C LYS A 339 -7.24 -1.31 5.97
N THR A 340 -6.68 -1.81 7.06
CA THR A 340 -6.74 -3.22 7.44
C THR A 340 -7.32 -3.34 8.83
N ILE A 341 -8.24 -4.27 9.02
CA ILE A 341 -8.72 -4.67 10.34
C ILE A 341 -8.49 -6.15 10.56
N ARG A 342 -8.29 -6.53 11.82
CA ARG A 342 -8.22 -7.92 12.25
C ARG A 342 -9.49 -8.31 13.00
N ILE A 343 -10.09 -9.43 12.61
CA ILE A 343 -11.28 -9.99 13.23
C ILE A 343 -10.93 -11.38 13.76
N PRO A 344 -10.92 -11.60 15.08
CA PRO A 344 -10.60 -12.90 15.64
C PRO A 344 -11.68 -13.92 15.28
N LEU A 345 -11.27 -15.19 15.15
CA LEU A 345 -12.19 -16.32 15.04
C LEU A 345 -12.32 -17.05 16.40
N PRO A 346 -13.51 -17.59 16.72
CA PRO A 346 -14.75 -17.53 15.95
C PRO A 346 -15.37 -16.12 15.94
N THR A 347 -16.18 -15.82 14.92
CA THR A 347 -16.81 -14.51 14.72
C THR A 347 -18.32 -14.63 14.43
N ASN A 348 -18.99 -13.50 14.20
CA ASN A 348 -20.40 -13.44 13.81
C ASN A 348 -20.64 -12.46 12.67
N GLU A 349 -21.83 -12.54 12.04
CA GLU A 349 -22.17 -11.73 10.85
C GLU A 349 -22.16 -10.22 11.15
N GLY A 350 -22.55 -9.83 12.37
CA GLY A 350 -22.51 -8.43 12.81
C GLY A 350 -21.09 -7.88 12.86
N THR A 351 -20.15 -8.63 13.44
CA THR A 351 -18.72 -8.26 13.49
C THR A 351 -18.11 -8.20 12.09
N LEU A 352 -18.43 -9.16 11.22
CA LEU A 352 -17.94 -9.18 9.84
C LEU A 352 -18.47 -7.98 9.03
N LEU A 353 -19.76 -7.67 9.18
CA LEU A 353 -20.38 -6.52 8.52
C LEU A 353 -19.81 -5.20 9.04
N GLU A 354 -19.66 -5.05 10.36
CA GLU A 354 -19.03 -3.87 10.96
C GLU A 354 -17.59 -3.72 10.48
N GLY A 355 -16.87 -4.82 10.40
CA GLY A 355 -15.53 -4.83 9.87
C GLY A 355 -15.45 -4.26 8.45
N LYS A 356 -16.31 -4.74 7.55
CA LYS A 356 -16.44 -4.22 6.18
C LYS A 356 -16.76 -2.70 6.17
N ARG A 357 -17.66 -2.26 7.04
CA ARG A 357 -18.00 -0.82 7.17
C ARG A 357 -16.79 0.03 7.59
N ARG A 358 -15.99 -0.43 8.56
CA ARG A 358 -14.82 0.30 9.08
C ARG A 358 -13.72 0.52 8.03
N ILE A 359 -13.57 -0.42 7.09
CA ILE A 359 -12.65 -0.27 5.94
C ILE A 359 -13.32 0.37 4.71
N GLY A 360 -14.53 0.92 4.85
CA GLY A 360 -15.23 1.67 3.80
C GLY A 360 -15.83 0.82 2.67
N VAL A 361 -16.01 -0.48 2.88
CA VAL A 361 -16.57 -1.38 1.87
C VAL A 361 -18.09 -1.20 1.79
N LYS A 362 -18.56 -0.85 0.58
CA LYS A 362 -19.99 -0.74 0.25
C LYS A 362 -20.54 -2.09 -0.26
N PRO A 363 -21.87 -2.31 -0.20
CA PRO A 363 -22.48 -3.48 -0.81
C PRO A 363 -22.06 -3.66 -2.28
N GLY A 364 -21.60 -4.86 -2.65
CA GLY A 364 -21.14 -5.17 -4.01
C GLY A 364 -19.73 -4.68 -4.36
N MET A 365 -19.07 -3.95 -3.47
CA MET A 365 -17.68 -3.53 -3.65
C MET A 365 -16.74 -4.71 -3.33
N ALA A 366 -15.75 -4.93 -4.20
CA ALA A 366 -14.68 -5.89 -3.93
C ALA A 366 -13.72 -5.36 -2.86
N PHE A 367 -13.15 -6.25 -2.06
CA PHE A 367 -12.15 -5.97 -1.03
C PHE A 367 -11.24 -7.18 -0.86
N ASP A 368 -10.12 -7.00 -0.17
CA ASP A 368 -9.21 -8.10 0.14
C ASP A 368 -9.58 -8.73 1.49
N SER A 369 -9.56 -10.05 1.54
CA SER A 369 -9.80 -10.81 2.76
C SER A 369 -8.82 -11.97 2.84
N LYS A 370 -8.09 -12.05 3.94
CA LYS A 370 -7.09 -13.08 4.19
C LYS A 370 -7.38 -13.80 5.49
N LEU A 371 -7.21 -15.10 5.49
CA LEU A 371 -7.16 -15.91 6.68
C LEU A 371 -5.73 -15.93 7.24
N LYS A 372 -5.61 -15.81 8.56
CA LYS A 372 -4.34 -15.89 9.28
C LYS A 372 -4.39 -17.08 10.22
N VAL A 373 -3.51 -18.04 9.95
CA VAL A 373 -3.31 -19.26 10.75
C VAL A 373 -1.82 -19.47 10.91
N PRO A 374 -1.13 -18.72 11.78
CA PRO A 374 0.34 -18.70 11.79
C PRO A 374 0.98 -20.07 12.07
N CYS A 375 0.27 -20.98 12.74
CA CYS A 375 0.74 -22.33 13.00
C CYS A 375 0.65 -23.29 11.80
N ILE A 376 -0.01 -22.90 10.69
CA ILE A 376 -0.22 -23.74 9.51
C ILE A 376 0.10 -22.94 8.24
N GLY A 377 1.30 -23.16 7.70
CA GLY A 377 1.84 -22.37 6.58
C GLY A 377 0.92 -22.29 5.35
N TYR A 378 0.29 -23.40 4.96
CA TYR A 378 -0.58 -23.45 3.77
C TYR A 378 -1.90 -22.68 3.91
N LEU A 379 -2.38 -22.47 5.14
CA LEU A 379 -3.58 -21.68 5.43
C LEU A 379 -3.25 -20.23 5.77
N ASN A 380 -2.00 -19.95 6.17
CA ASN A 380 -1.59 -18.61 6.53
C ASN A 380 -1.52 -17.71 5.30
N ASN A 381 -2.17 -16.55 5.36
CA ASN A 381 -2.36 -15.61 4.24
C ASN A 381 -3.23 -16.15 3.09
N HIS A 382 -4.03 -17.18 3.32
CA HIS A 382 -4.95 -17.68 2.31
C HIS A 382 -6.03 -16.63 1.98
N ARG A 383 -6.17 -16.29 0.70
CA ARG A 383 -7.10 -15.25 0.23
C ARG A 383 -8.49 -15.84 0.03
N LEU A 384 -9.47 -15.27 0.71
CA LEU A 384 -10.83 -15.80 0.75
C LEU A 384 -11.67 -15.31 -0.42
N THR A 385 -12.42 -16.22 -1.02
CA THR A 385 -13.52 -15.89 -1.94
C THR A 385 -14.77 -15.44 -1.16
N ALA A 386 -15.74 -14.84 -1.87
CA ALA A 386 -17.04 -14.50 -1.27
C ALA A 386 -17.81 -15.73 -0.75
N ALA A 387 -17.55 -16.91 -1.31
CA ALA A 387 -18.19 -18.16 -0.87
C ALA A 387 -17.57 -18.69 0.43
N GLU A 388 -16.30 -18.41 0.69
CA GLU A 388 -15.57 -18.84 1.89
C GLU A 388 -15.67 -17.83 3.02
N LEU A 389 -15.87 -16.55 2.69
CA LEU A 389 -16.11 -15.47 3.65
C LEU A 389 -17.55 -15.51 4.19
N GLN A 390 -17.96 -16.67 4.67
CA GLN A 390 -19.23 -16.92 5.35
C GLN A 390 -18.93 -17.37 6.78
N VAL A 391 -19.60 -16.77 7.75
CA VAL A 391 -19.33 -17.05 9.18
C VAL A 391 -19.39 -18.55 9.53
N PRO A 392 -20.34 -19.35 9.01
CA PRO A 392 -20.37 -20.79 9.29
C PRO A 392 -19.10 -21.52 8.81
N VAL A 393 -18.59 -21.19 7.62
CA VAL A 393 -17.38 -21.82 7.06
C VAL A 393 -16.15 -21.48 7.92
N LEU A 394 -16.03 -20.21 8.30
CA LEU A 394 -14.91 -19.70 9.08
C LEU A 394 -14.88 -20.25 10.51
N ASN A 395 -16.04 -20.30 11.17
CA ASN A 395 -16.13 -20.81 12.53
C ASN A 395 -15.97 -22.33 12.58
N GLN A 396 -16.46 -23.06 11.57
CA GLN A 396 -16.18 -24.49 11.45
C GLN A 396 -14.68 -24.74 11.28
N LEU A 397 -13.99 -23.94 10.47
CA LEU A 397 -12.54 -24.07 10.31
C LEU A 397 -11.81 -23.83 11.63
N GLU A 398 -12.17 -22.78 12.36
CA GLU A 398 -11.58 -22.50 13.66
C GLU A 398 -11.77 -23.67 14.64
N GLU A 399 -12.97 -24.25 14.69
CA GLU A 399 -13.28 -25.41 15.53
C GLU A 399 -12.48 -26.65 15.13
N GLU A 400 -12.38 -26.95 13.83
CA GLU A 400 -11.60 -28.08 13.33
C GLU A 400 -10.10 -27.91 13.60
N LEU A 401 -9.56 -26.70 13.44
CA LEU A 401 -8.17 -26.39 13.72
C LEU A 401 -7.85 -26.43 15.22
N ARG A 402 -8.78 -25.97 16.07
CA ARG A 402 -8.65 -26.05 17.53
C ARG A 402 -8.64 -27.49 18.03
N ASN A 403 -9.45 -28.34 17.41
CA ASN A 403 -9.59 -29.76 17.76
C ASN A 403 -8.73 -30.68 16.87
N MET A 404 -7.73 -30.12 16.19
CA MET A 404 -6.92 -30.84 15.22
C MET A 404 -6.10 -31.94 15.88
N THR A 405 -6.29 -33.16 15.41
CA THR A 405 -5.53 -34.34 15.78
C THR A 405 -4.36 -34.58 14.83
N GLN A 406 -3.44 -35.48 15.17
CA GLN A 406 -2.33 -35.85 14.29
C GLN A 406 -2.84 -36.42 12.94
N LYS A 407 -3.92 -37.20 12.95
CA LYS A 407 -4.50 -37.75 11.72
C LYS A 407 -5.11 -36.67 10.84
N SER A 408 -5.87 -35.73 11.43
CA SER A 408 -6.42 -34.60 10.67
C SER A 408 -5.34 -33.67 10.11
N ARG A 409 -4.24 -33.49 10.84
CA ARG A 409 -3.07 -32.76 10.35
C ARG A 409 -2.43 -33.42 9.14
N ILE A 410 -2.20 -34.74 9.18
CA ILE A 410 -1.66 -35.49 8.04
C ILE A 410 -2.59 -35.37 6.83
N ALA A 411 -3.91 -35.51 7.04
CA ALA A 411 -4.88 -35.37 5.95
C ALA A 411 -4.88 -33.96 5.32
N LEU A 412 -4.69 -32.91 6.13
CA LEU A 412 -4.55 -31.54 5.65
C LEU A 412 -3.25 -31.35 4.85
N GLU A 413 -2.12 -31.86 5.36
CA GLU A 413 -0.82 -31.81 4.69
C GLU A 413 -0.87 -32.55 3.34
N ASP A 414 -1.45 -33.75 3.30
CA ASP A 414 -1.66 -34.53 2.08
C ASP A 414 -2.53 -33.78 1.07
N MET A 415 -3.64 -33.18 1.51
CA MET A 415 -4.47 -32.34 0.63
C MET A 415 -3.66 -31.20 0.03
N CYS A 416 -2.89 -30.48 0.85
CA CYS A 416 -2.13 -29.32 0.41
C CYS A 416 -0.99 -29.70 -0.56
N MET A 417 -0.41 -30.90 -0.42
CA MET A 417 0.60 -31.42 -1.35
C MET A 417 0.06 -31.74 -2.75
N HIS A 418 -1.25 -31.99 -2.89
CA HIS A 418 -1.89 -32.33 -4.16
C HIS A 418 -2.50 -31.12 -4.88
N ILE A 419 -2.33 -29.92 -4.34
CA ILE A 419 -2.81 -28.69 -4.94
C ILE A 419 -1.61 -27.97 -5.58
N ASP A 420 -1.62 -27.86 -6.90
CA ASP A 420 -0.52 -27.24 -7.68
C ASP A 420 -0.23 -25.78 -7.26
N TYR A 421 -1.22 -25.09 -6.68
CA TYR A 421 -1.08 -23.72 -6.16
C TYR A 421 -1.95 -23.47 -4.91
N VAL A 422 -1.34 -22.96 -3.84
CA VAL A 422 -1.99 -22.56 -2.55
C VAL A 422 -3.21 -21.63 -2.72
N PHE A 423 -3.35 -20.95 -3.87
CA PHE A 423 -4.49 -20.10 -4.22
C PHE A 423 -5.76 -20.85 -4.68
N GLN A 424 -5.73 -22.17 -4.80
CA GLN A 424 -6.88 -23.01 -5.18
C GLN A 424 -7.47 -23.81 -4.01
N LEU A 425 -6.99 -23.59 -2.79
CA LEU A 425 -7.47 -24.30 -1.62
C LEU A 425 -8.90 -23.82 -1.25
N ASP A 426 -9.90 -24.71 -1.34
CA ASP A 426 -11.28 -24.40 -0.93
C ASP A 426 -11.46 -24.70 0.56
N LEU A 427 -11.75 -23.68 1.36
CA LEU A 427 -11.90 -23.85 2.81
C LEU A 427 -13.05 -24.81 3.21
N ARG A 428 -14.06 -24.99 2.37
CA ARG A 428 -15.13 -25.95 2.64
C ARG A 428 -14.63 -27.38 2.51
N LEU A 429 -13.77 -27.63 1.52
CA LEU A 429 -13.12 -28.93 1.35
C LEU A 429 -12.13 -29.21 2.48
N VAL A 430 -11.39 -28.19 2.93
CA VAL A 430 -10.54 -28.27 4.12
C VAL A 430 -11.37 -28.68 5.34
N ASN A 431 -12.46 -27.99 5.62
CA ASN A 431 -13.35 -28.32 6.75
C ASN A 431 -13.88 -29.75 6.67
N GLN A 432 -14.31 -30.18 5.47
CA GLN A 432 -14.79 -31.54 5.25
C GLN A 432 -13.71 -32.57 5.57
N THR A 433 -12.49 -32.36 5.08
CA THR A 433 -11.37 -33.30 5.26
C THR A 433 -10.94 -33.40 6.71
N LEU A 434 -10.85 -32.28 7.41
CA LEU A 434 -10.53 -32.26 8.84
C LEU A 434 -11.61 -33.01 9.65
N THR A 435 -12.88 -32.74 9.34
CA THR A 435 -14.03 -33.39 9.98
C THR A 435 -14.00 -34.91 9.77
N GLU A 436 -13.82 -35.37 8.53
CA GLU A 436 -13.77 -36.78 8.16
C GLU A 436 -12.59 -37.51 8.83
N ALA A 437 -11.41 -36.90 8.83
CA ALA A 437 -10.23 -37.46 9.46
C ALA A 437 -10.44 -37.66 10.98
N ARG A 438 -11.05 -36.67 11.65
CA ARG A 438 -11.38 -36.73 13.07
C ARG A 438 -12.42 -37.81 13.38
N ILE A 439 -13.49 -37.91 12.58
CA ILE A 439 -14.51 -38.97 12.75
C ILE A 439 -13.87 -40.35 12.62
N GLN A 440 -13.06 -40.57 11.58
CA GLN A 440 -12.41 -41.87 11.38
C GLN A 440 -11.42 -42.24 12.48
N GLU A 441 -10.79 -41.26 13.13
CA GLU A 441 -9.92 -41.51 14.28
C GLU A 441 -10.73 -41.95 15.50
N ARG A 442 -11.81 -41.22 15.80
CA ARG A 442 -12.73 -41.56 16.88
C ARG A 442 -13.33 -42.95 16.70
N ASP A 443 -13.83 -43.28 15.50
CA ASP A 443 -14.37 -44.61 15.19
C ASP A 443 -13.31 -45.71 15.35
N GLY A 444 -12.05 -45.40 15.04
CA GLY A 444 -10.92 -46.31 15.22
C GLY A 444 -10.56 -46.53 16.70
N GLU A 445 -10.68 -45.49 17.53
CA GLU A 445 -10.46 -45.57 18.98
C GLU A 445 -11.60 -46.30 19.71
N GLU A 446 -12.85 -46.03 19.35
CA GLU A 446 -14.03 -46.72 19.89
C GLU A 446 -13.97 -48.23 19.58
N ARG A 447 -13.62 -48.61 18.34
CA ARG A 447 -13.40 -50.03 18.00
C ARG A 447 -12.24 -50.69 18.75
N LYS A 448 -11.15 -49.96 19.03
CA LYS A 448 -10.04 -50.48 19.85
C LYS A 448 -10.48 -50.68 21.30
N GLN A 449 -11.24 -49.74 21.86
CA GLN A 449 -11.77 -49.86 23.22
C GLN A 449 -12.78 -51.02 23.35
N GLU A 450 -13.63 -51.26 22.35
CA GLU A 450 -14.50 -52.44 22.32
C GLU A 450 -13.70 -53.75 22.23
N PHE A 451 -12.64 -53.80 21.42
CA PHE A 451 -11.81 -54.99 21.24
C PHE A 451 -10.97 -55.33 22.49
N PHE A 452 -10.40 -54.32 23.16
CA PHE A 452 -9.63 -54.51 24.40
C PHE A 452 -10.52 -54.60 25.66
N GLY A 453 -11.68 -53.94 25.67
CA GLY A 453 -12.69 -54.06 26.72
C GLY A 453 -13.36 -55.43 26.74
N GLY A 454 -13.52 -56.06 25.57
CA GLY A 454 -13.98 -57.45 25.44
C GLY A 454 -12.96 -58.51 25.89
N MET A 455 -11.67 -58.15 25.98
CA MET A 455 -10.60 -59.06 26.46
C MET A 455 -10.42 -59.06 27.98
N ASN A 456 -11.13 -58.19 28.73
CA ASN A 456 -11.06 -58.13 30.20
C ASN A 456 -12.21 -58.86 30.92
N LEU A 457 -12.96 -59.72 30.22
CA LEU A 457 -13.91 -60.66 30.82
C LEU A 457 -13.46 -62.10 30.55
N GLY A 458 -12.41 -62.49 31.27
CA GLY A 458 -11.82 -63.83 31.19
C GLY A 458 -10.74 -64.06 32.25
N MET A 459 -11.05 -63.77 33.51
CA MET A 459 -10.52 -64.57 34.64
C MET A 459 -11.55 -65.64 34.97
#